data_AF-A0AAD8XIW0-F1
#
_entry.id   AF-A0AAD8XIW0-F1
#
_cell.length_a   1.000
_cell.length_b   1.000
_cell.length_c   1.000
_cell.angle_alpha   90.00
_cell.angle_beta   90.00
_cell.angle_gamma   90.00
#
_symmetry.space_group_name_H-M   'P 1'
#
loop_
_entity.id
_entity.type
_entity.pdbx_description
1 polymer ?
#
loop_
_entity_poly.entity_id
_entity_poly.type
_entity_poly.pdbx_seq_one_letter_code
_entity_poly.pdbx_strand_id
1 'polypeptide(L)'
;MLDVDADLMFLYLGLAHRQFNKTPEFGRMFGIISLAHFPHVADWTRLIKLCQLFNFLQNNELLRSAWSVLSFNTLTALIYLLAPETDGAEVDRCFDAFARAFDTLDVDHPAQAKFRDEMVARFCEHCHCDLLVRHHQALESHPDFVAKVSLKQAEYAASMMQYLSGSPRARGKRSGLWRSKARCWDHLMRQRKSK
;
A
#
# COMPACT_ATOMS: atom_id res chain seq x y z
N MET A 1 10.81 -2.90 -22.74
CA MET A 1 12.10 -2.24 -22.45
C MET A 1 11.89 -1.45 -21.16
N LEU A 2 12.70 -1.67 -20.12
CA LEU A 2 12.51 -0.95 -18.85
C LEU A 2 12.88 0.53 -19.09
N ASP A 3 11.99 1.46 -18.79
CA ASP A 3 12.31 2.89 -18.81
C ASP A 3 13.09 3.22 -17.53
N VAL A 4 14.42 3.29 -17.66
CA VAL A 4 15.31 3.42 -16.50
C VAL A 4 15.75 4.85 -16.34
N ASP A 5 15.31 5.46 -15.23
CA ASP A 5 15.76 6.77 -14.77
C ASP A 5 17.27 6.74 -14.45
N ALA A 6 18.00 7.77 -14.89
CA ALA A 6 19.43 7.92 -14.63
C ALA A 6 19.75 7.95 -13.12
N ASP A 7 18.86 8.55 -12.31
CA ASP A 7 19.02 8.61 -10.86
C ASP A 7 18.91 7.21 -10.22
N LEU A 8 18.03 6.35 -10.75
CA LEU A 8 17.88 4.97 -10.29
C LEU A 8 19.11 4.12 -10.66
N MET A 9 19.69 4.35 -11.83
CA MET A 9 20.94 3.68 -12.22
C MET A 9 22.11 4.09 -11.31
N PHE A 10 22.23 5.38 -11.00
CA PHE A 10 23.27 5.87 -10.08
C PHE A 10 23.09 5.27 -8.67
N LEU A 11 21.85 5.22 -8.18
CA LEU A 11 21.52 4.58 -6.91
C LEU A 11 21.87 3.08 -6.89
N TYR A 12 21.55 2.34 -7.97
CA TYR A 12 21.94 0.93 -8.09
C TYR A 12 23.45 0.73 -7.98
N LEU A 13 24.25 1.53 -8.69
CA LEU A 13 25.71 1.42 -8.65
C LEU A 13 26.25 1.62 -7.23
N GLY A 14 25.72 2.60 -6.51
CA GLY A 14 26.06 2.83 -5.10
C GLY A 14 25.71 1.64 -4.20
N LEU A 15 24.54 1.03 -4.39
CA LEU A 15 24.08 -0.13 -3.62
C LEU A 15 24.88 -1.40 -3.93
N ALA A 16 25.13 -1.68 -5.22
CA ALA A 16 25.92 -2.81 -5.67
C ALA A 16 27.37 -2.72 -5.18
N HIS A 17 27.97 -1.52 -5.21
CA HIS A 17 29.32 -1.29 -4.68
C HIS A 17 29.39 -1.58 -3.17
N ARG A 18 28.39 -1.16 -2.38
CA ARG A 18 28.34 -1.45 -0.93
C ARG A 18 28.12 -2.94 -0.64
N GLN A 19 27.30 -3.62 -1.43
CA GLN A 19 27.10 -5.07 -1.33
C GLN A 19 28.40 -5.83 -1.58
N PHE A 20 29.14 -5.45 -2.63
CA PHE A 20 30.43 -6.06 -2.98
C PHE A 20 31.47 -5.90 -1.87
N ASN A 21 31.50 -4.72 -1.24
CA ASN A 21 32.42 -4.44 -0.14
C ASN A 21 31.99 -5.04 1.21
N LYS A 22 30.91 -5.85 1.26
CA LYS A 22 30.36 -6.53 2.45
C LYS A 22 30.37 -5.64 3.70
N THR A 23 30.07 -4.36 3.54
CA THR A 23 30.08 -3.44 4.65
C THR A 23 29.00 -3.90 5.63
N PRO A 24 29.32 -4.21 6.90
CA PRO A 24 28.35 -4.77 7.86
C PRO A 24 27.17 -3.82 8.13
N GLU A 25 27.27 -2.57 7.67
CA GLU A 25 26.19 -1.60 7.63
C GLU A 25 25.10 -1.87 6.59
N PHE A 26 25.14 -2.97 5.84
CA PHE A 26 24.01 -3.35 4.99
C PHE A 26 22.69 -3.42 5.79
N GLY A 27 22.77 -3.86 7.06
CA GLY A 27 21.67 -3.80 8.02
C GLY A 27 21.34 -2.40 8.55
N ARG A 28 22.27 -1.43 8.50
CA ARG A 28 22.07 -0.02 8.89
C ARG A 28 21.70 0.90 7.72
N MET A 29 21.85 0.47 6.47
CA MET A 29 21.35 1.21 5.30
C MET A 29 19.82 1.26 5.28
N PHE A 30 19.15 0.33 5.96
CA PHE A 30 17.74 0.40 6.33
C PHE A 30 17.41 1.57 7.27
N GLY A 31 18.42 2.15 7.94
CA GLY A 31 18.35 3.42 8.66
C GLY A 31 18.82 4.65 7.84
N ILE A 32 19.43 4.46 6.66
CA ILE A 32 19.86 5.55 5.74
C ILE A 32 18.74 5.91 4.76
N ILE A 33 17.76 5.03 4.52
CA ILE A 33 16.39 5.53 4.32
C ILE A 33 15.92 5.97 5.70
N SER A 34 16.37 7.14 6.13
CA SER A 34 15.98 7.72 7.42
C SER A 34 14.46 7.86 7.44
N LEU A 35 13.80 6.89 8.08
CA LEU A 35 12.37 6.85 8.35
C LEU A 35 11.85 8.11 9.08
N ALA A 36 12.74 8.96 9.59
CA ALA A 36 12.40 10.25 10.17
C ALA A 36 12.16 11.37 9.12
N HIS A 37 12.55 11.17 7.86
CA HIS A 37 12.47 12.18 6.79
C HIS A 37 11.67 11.73 5.56
N PHE A 38 11.08 10.53 5.58
CA PHE A 38 10.32 9.98 4.45
C PHE A 38 8.82 9.83 4.75
N PRO A 39 8.07 10.95 4.86
CA PRO A 39 6.62 10.93 4.69
C PRO A 39 6.22 11.02 3.20
N HIS A 40 7.17 11.09 2.26
CA HIS A 40 6.86 11.37 0.87
C HIS A 40 6.50 10.11 0.08
N VAL A 41 5.20 9.90 -0.05
CA VAL A 41 4.43 9.34 -1.19
C VAL A 41 5.21 9.12 -2.51
N ALA A 42 6.05 10.07 -2.92
CA ALA A 42 6.86 9.99 -4.14
C ALA A 42 7.91 8.85 -4.14
N ASP A 43 8.27 8.32 -2.98
CA ASP A 43 9.35 7.35 -2.84
C ASP A 43 8.90 5.90 -3.07
N TRP A 44 7.60 5.58 -3.01
CA TRP A 44 7.13 4.22 -3.29
C TRP A 44 7.23 3.86 -4.76
N THR A 45 6.84 4.77 -5.65
CA THR A 45 7.02 4.57 -7.09
C THR A 45 8.50 4.40 -7.43
N ARG A 46 9.39 5.20 -6.82
CA ARG A 46 10.85 5.05 -6.99
C ARG A 46 11.36 3.71 -6.46
N LEU A 47 10.91 3.27 -5.29
CA LEU A 47 11.27 1.94 -4.75
C LEU A 47 10.77 0.79 -5.62
N ILE A 48 9.57 0.89 -6.19
CA ILE A 48 9.04 -0.12 -7.14
C ILE A 48 9.90 -0.16 -8.41
N LYS A 49 10.23 0.99 -9.00
CA LYS A 49 11.12 1.06 -10.16
C LYS A 49 12.52 0.50 -9.84
N LEU A 50 13.01 0.73 -8.63
CA LEU A 50 14.27 0.13 -8.15
C LEU A 50 14.18 -1.40 -8.04
N CYS A 51 13.07 -1.94 -7.51
CA CYS A 51 12.82 -3.39 -7.52
C CYS A 51 12.79 -3.94 -8.95
N GLN A 52 12.12 -3.25 -9.88
CA GLN A 52 12.07 -3.64 -11.28
C GLN A 52 13.46 -3.65 -11.93
N LEU A 53 14.29 -2.65 -11.62
CA LEU A 53 15.68 -2.59 -12.06
C LEU A 53 16.51 -3.75 -11.50
N PHE A 54 16.41 -4.04 -10.20
CA PHE A 54 17.13 -5.17 -9.60
C PHE A 54 16.69 -6.52 -10.18
N ASN A 55 15.40 -6.66 -10.48
CA ASN A 55 14.88 -7.85 -11.14
C ASN A 55 15.40 -7.99 -12.58
N PHE A 56 15.42 -6.89 -13.34
CA PHE A 56 15.99 -6.85 -14.69
C PHE A 56 17.48 -7.23 -14.68
N LEU A 57 18.24 -6.72 -13.70
CA LEU A 57 19.66 -7.04 -13.51
C LEU A 57 19.90 -8.38 -12.80
N GLN A 58 18.83 -9.11 -12.44
CA GLN A 58 18.87 -10.40 -11.73
C GLN A 58 19.62 -10.36 -10.37
N ASN A 59 19.68 -9.20 -9.70
CA ASN A 59 20.27 -9.07 -8.36
C ASN A 59 19.26 -9.46 -7.27
N ASN A 60 19.13 -10.77 -7.03
CA ASN A 60 18.16 -11.34 -6.10
C ASN A 60 18.32 -10.90 -4.63
N GLU A 61 19.54 -10.57 -4.20
CA GLU A 61 19.78 -10.09 -2.84
C GLU A 61 19.22 -8.68 -2.63
N LEU A 62 19.59 -7.74 -3.50
CA LEU A 62 19.07 -6.38 -3.47
C LEU A 62 17.55 -6.35 -3.70
N LEU A 63 17.05 -7.19 -4.61
CA LEU A 63 15.62 -7.33 -4.88
C LEU A 63 14.85 -7.71 -3.61
N ARG A 64 15.31 -8.74 -2.89
CA ARG A 64 14.69 -9.19 -1.64
C ARG A 64 14.72 -8.12 -0.56
N SER A 65 15.83 -7.40 -0.42
CA SER A 65 15.93 -6.28 0.53
C SER A 65 14.98 -5.15 0.19
N ALA A 66 14.91 -4.74 -1.09
CA ALA A 66 14.03 -3.67 -1.55
C ALA A 66 12.55 -4.00 -1.34
N TRP A 67 12.13 -5.24 -1.63
CA TRP A 67 10.75 -5.67 -1.37
C TRP A 67 10.39 -5.64 0.12
N SER A 68 11.33 -5.99 1.00
CA SER A 68 11.13 -5.90 2.45
C SER A 68 10.89 -4.45 2.90
N VAL A 69 11.70 -3.50 2.40
CA VAL A 69 11.55 -2.07 2.69
C VAL A 69 10.21 -1.55 2.20
N LEU A 70 9.86 -1.85 0.95
CA LEU A 70 8.60 -1.40 0.37
C LEU A 70 7.41 -1.92 1.18
N SER A 71 7.44 -3.19 1.57
CA SER A 71 6.41 -3.80 2.42
C SER A 71 6.30 -3.14 3.80
N PHE A 72 7.43 -2.85 4.45
CA PHE A 72 7.48 -2.21 5.76
C PHE A 72 6.97 -0.76 5.72
N ASN A 73 7.40 0.02 4.73
CA ASN A 73 6.99 1.42 4.57
C ASN A 73 5.50 1.55 4.26
N THR A 74 4.99 0.68 3.37
CA THR A 74 3.57 0.61 3.03
C THR A 74 2.72 0.37 4.29
N LEU A 75 3.13 -0.59 5.13
CA LEU A 75 2.42 -0.90 6.38
C LEU A 75 2.49 0.26 7.39
N THR A 76 3.68 0.83 7.57
CA THR A 76 3.93 1.93 8.52
C THR A 76 3.07 3.14 8.16
N ALA A 77 3.03 3.55 6.88
CA ALA A 77 2.22 4.67 6.45
C ALA A 77 0.73 4.46 6.72
N LEU A 78 0.20 3.26 6.48
CA LEU A 78 -1.20 2.94 6.77
C LEU A 78 -1.53 3.02 8.26
N ILE A 79 -0.59 2.65 9.13
CA ILE A 79 -0.82 2.64 10.59
C ILE A 79 -0.75 4.05 11.17
N TYR A 80 0.20 4.87 10.72
CA TYR A 80 0.49 6.17 11.34
C TYR A 80 -0.18 7.36 10.65
N LEU A 81 -0.32 7.35 9.32
CA LEU A 81 -0.88 8.48 8.55
C LEU A 81 -2.37 8.37 8.30
N LEU A 82 -2.97 7.20 8.48
CA LEU A 82 -4.42 7.02 8.35
C LEU A 82 -5.10 6.93 9.71
N ALA A 83 -4.54 7.59 10.73
CA ALA A 83 -5.23 7.78 11.99
C ALA A 83 -6.42 8.74 11.78
N PRO A 84 -7.54 8.58 12.51
CA PRO A 84 -8.71 9.44 12.36
C PRO A 84 -8.44 10.94 12.55
N GLU A 85 -7.36 11.27 13.27
CA GLU A 85 -6.96 12.64 13.62
C GLU A 85 -6.03 13.31 12.59
N THR A 86 -5.56 12.57 11.57
CA THR A 86 -4.61 13.10 10.57
C THR A 86 -5.26 14.15 9.65
N ASP A 87 -4.49 15.17 9.26
CA ASP A 87 -4.92 16.23 8.34
C ASP A 87 -5.40 15.65 7.00
N GLY A 88 -6.53 16.15 6.51
CA GLY A 88 -7.14 15.69 5.27
C GLY A 88 -6.24 15.80 4.05
N ALA A 89 -5.37 16.82 3.97
CA ALA A 89 -4.44 16.95 2.84
C ALA A 89 -3.33 15.89 2.84
N GLU A 90 -2.93 15.41 4.01
CA GLU A 90 -1.95 14.31 4.13
C GLU A 90 -2.57 12.97 3.76
N VAL A 91 -3.83 12.75 4.14
CA VAL A 91 -4.60 11.56 3.77
C VAL A 91 -4.79 11.48 2.26
N ASP A 92 -5.20 12.58 1.61
CA ASP A 92 -5.38 12.62 0.15
C ASP A 92 -4.07 12.29 -0.60
N ARG A 93 -2.96 12.89 -0.17
CA ARG A 93 -1.63 12.58 -0.73
C ARG A 93 -1.27 11.11 -0.55
N CYS A 94 -1.51 10.55 0.63
CA CYS A 94 -1.24 9.14 0.92
C CYS A 94 -2.08 8.20 0.04
N PHE A 95 -3.36 8.54 -0.19
CA PHE A 95 -4.25 7.78 -1.06
C PHE A 95 -3.80 7.78 -2.52
N ASP A 96 -3.49 8.95 -3.07
CA ASP A 96 -2.94 9.08 -4.43
C ASP A 96 -1.60 8.33 -4.57
N ALA A 97 -0.76 8.35 -3.52
CA ALA A 97 0.48 7.55 -3.46
C ALA A 97 0.24 6.05 -3.66
N PHE A 98 -0.70 5.52 -2.88
CA PHE A 98 -1.05 4.11 -2.88
C PHE A 98 -1.53 3.69 -4.26
N ALA A 99 -2.38 4.51 -4.86
CA ALA A 99 -2.97 4.26 -6.15
C ALA A 99 -1.93 4.34 -7.28
N ARG A 100 -1.06 5.35 -7.30
CA ARG A 100 0.06 5.44 -8.26
C ARG A 100 1.05 4.28 -8.13
N ALA A 101 1.40 3.91 -6.90
CA ALA A 101 2.29 2.77 -6.65
C ALA A 101 1.66 1.47 -7.17
N PHE A 102 0.37 1.26 -6.93
CA PHE A 102 -0.40 0.14 -7.47
C PHE A 102 -0.41 0.13 -9.00
N ASP A 103 -0.58 1.28 -9.65
CA ASP A 103 -0.58 1.40 -11.11
C ASP A 103 0.80 1.16 -11.74
N THR A 104 1.87 1.35 -10.98
CA THR A 104 3.26 1.10 -11.43
C THR A 104 3.61 -0.39 -11.46
N LEU A 105 2.83 -1.23 -10.77
CA LEU A 105 3.10 -2.67 -10.66
C LEU A 105 2.58 -3.42 -11.88
N ASP A 106 3.48 -4.20 -12.49
CA ASP A 106 3.18 -5.07 -13.61
C ASP A 106 2.28 -6.24 -13.19
N VAL A 107 1.14 -6.39 -13.86
CA VAL A 107 0.15 -7.45 -13.61
C VAL A 107 0.58 -8.81 -14.13
N ASP A 108 1.44 -8.83 -15.15
CA ASP A 108 1.89 -10.07 -15.78
C ASP A 108 3.10 -10.66 -15.04
N HIS A 109 3.76 -9.86 -14.19
CA HIS A 109 4.87 -10.32 -13.36
C HIS A 109 4.37 -10.93 -12.03
N PRO A 110 4.55 -12.25 -11.77
CA PRO A 110 3.91 -12.93 -10.64
C PRO A 110 4.20 -12.31 -9.27
N ALA A 111 5.44 -11.88 -9.01
CA ALA A 111 5.79 -11.25 -7.74
C ALA A 111 5.19 -9.85 -7.57
N GLN A 112 5.04 -9.09 -8.66
CA GLN A 112 4.48 -7.74 -8.63
C GLN A 112 2.96 -7.82 -8.51
N ALA A 113 2.31 -8.72 -9.24
CA ALA A 113 0.90 -9.03 -9.09
C ALA A 113 0.56 -9.46 -7.65
N LYS A 114 1.35 -10.36 -7.06
CA LYS A 114 1.18 -10.76 -5.66
C LYS A 114 1.30 -9.56 -4.71
N PHE A 115 2.33 -8.74 -4.87
CA PHE A 115 2.52 -7.55 -4.04
C PHE A 115 1.37 -6.54 -4.22
N ARG A 116 0.86 -6.38 -5.45
CA ARG A 116 -0.27 -5.53 -5.79
C ARG A 116 -1.53 -5.94 -5.02
N ASP A 117 -1.82 -7.24 -4.95
CA ASP A 117 -2.95 -7.74 -4.15
C ASP A 117 -2.72 -7.60 -2.64
N GLU A 118 -1.49 -7.79 -2.16
CA GLU A 118 -1.12 -7.56 -0.75
C GLU A 118 -1.28 -6.08 -0.35
N MET A 119 -0.92 -5.13 -1.22
CA MET A 119 -1.12 -3.70 -1.00
C MET A 119 -2.60 -3.37 -0.79
N VAL A 120 -3.48 -3.88 -1.65
CA VAL A 120 -4.94 -3.68 -1.54
C VAL A 120 -5.47 -4.28 -0.25
N ALA A 121 -5.04 -5.50 0.11
CA ALA A 121 -5.45 -6.15 1.33
C ALA A 121 -5.07 -5.34 2.58
N ARG A 122 -3.80 -4.90 2.68
CA ARG A 122 -3.32 -4.08 3.79
C ARG A 122 -4.02 -2.72 3.86
N PHE A 123 -4.21 -2.08 2.70
CA PHE A 123 -4.96 -0.83 2.62
C PHE A 123 -6.36 -0.99 3.21
N CYS A 124 -7.09 -2.04 2.83
CA CYS A 124 -8.44 -2.30 3.35
C CYS A 124 -8.46 -2.66 4.84
N GLU A 125 -7.44 -3.40 5.31
CA GLU A 125 -7.32 -3.79 6.72
C GLU A 125 -7.10 -2.59 7.63
N HIS A 126 -6.19 -1.69 7.24
CA HIS A 126 -5.70 -0.61 8.10
C HIS A 126 -6.36 0.75 7.82
N CYS A 127 -6.84 1.01 6.61
CA CYS A 127 -7.56 2.25 6.32
C CYS A 127 -8.89 2.29 7.07
N HIS A 128 -9.14 3.38 7.79
CA HIS A 128 -10.43 3.65 8.40
C HIS A 128 -11.47 3.96 7.32
N CYS A 129 -12.67 3.37 7.42
CA CYS A 129 -13.70 3.61 6.40
C CYS A 129 -14.14 5.06 6.34
N ASP A 130 -14.16 5.77 7.47
CA ASP A 130 -14.54 7.18 7.49
C ASP A 130 -13.53 8.04 6.72
N LEU A 131 -12.23 7.71 6.79
CA LEU A 131 -11.22 8.33 5.95
C LEU A 131 -11.42 7.98 4.48
N LEU A 132 -11.66 6.69 4.18
CA LEU A 132 -11.91 6.28 2.80
C LEU A 132 -13.11 6.99 2.19
N VAL A 133 -14.18 7.21 2.96
CA VAL A 133 -15.37 7.95 2.52
C VAL A 133 -15.03 9.42 2.26
N ARG A 134 -14.38 10.08 3.22
CA ARG A 134 -14.06 11.52 3.14
C ARG A 134 -13.08 11.83 2.01
N HIS A 135 -12.16 10.92 1.75
CA HIS A 135 -11.03 11.12 0.83
C HIS A 135 -11.14 10.30 -0.47
N HIS A 136 -12.31 9.71 -0.77
CA HIS A 136 -12.50 8.88 -1.97
C HIS A 136 -12.18 9.61 -3.27
N GLN A 137 -12.39 10.93 -3.31
CA GLN A 137 -12.11 11.79 -4.46
C GLN A 137 -10.62 11.74 -4.86
N ALA A 138 -9.70 11.56 -3.91
CA ALA A 138 -8.28 11.42 -4.18
C ALA A 138 -7.93 10.14 -4.97
N LEU A 139 -8.87 9.19 -5.06
CA LEU A 139 -8.70 7.93 -5.79
C LEU A 139 -9.42 7.91 -7.14
N GLU A 140 -10.15 8.96 -7.51
CA GLU A 140 -10.98 8.97 -8.73
C GLU A 140 -10.15 8.87 -10.02
N SER A 141 -8.91 9.35 -10.01
CA SER A 141 -7.96 9.18 -11.12
C SER A 141 -7.43 7.75 -11.27
N HIS A 142 -7.77 6.83 -10.35
CA HIS A 142 -7.23 5.47 -10.28
C HIS A 142 -8.34 4.41 -10.22
N PRO A 143 -9.11 4.24 -11.31
CA PRO A 143 -10.33 3.42 -11.31
C PRO A 143 -10.07 1.94 -10.98
N ASP A 144 -8.94 1.38 -11.42
CA ASP A 144 -8.57 -0.01 -11.16
C ASP A 144 -8.28 -0.26 -9.68
N PHE A 145 -7.58 0.67 -9.03
CA PHE A 145 -7.32 0.61 -7.60
C PHE A 145 -8.65 0.69 -6.82
N VAL A 146 -9.52 1.63 -7.19
CA VAL A 146 -10.85 1.78 -6.58
C VAL A 146 -11.68 0.52 -6.75
N ALA A 147 -11.67 -0.11 -7.92
CA ALA A 147 -12.40 -1.36 -8.18
C ALA A 147 -11.91 -2.50 -7.27
N LYS A 148 -10.59 -2.67 -7.13
CA LYS A 148 -9.99 -3.68 -6.25
C LYS A 148 -10.26 -3.44 -4.77
N VAL A 149 -10.15 -2.19 -4.31
CA VAL A 149 -10.53 -1.81 -2.93
C VAL A 149 -12.00 -2.11 -2.69
N SER A 150 -12.88 -1.74 -3.63
CA SER A 150 -14.32 -1.96 -3.52
C SER A 150 -14.68 -3.44 -3.44
N LEU A 151 -14.07 -4.27 -4.30
CA LEU A 151 -14.23 -5.72 -4.28
C LEU A 151 -13.76 -6.30 -2.94
N LYS A 152 -12.58 -5.90 -2.47
CA LYS A 152 -12.01 -6.42 -1.22
C LYS A 152 -12.86 -6.06 0.00
N GLN A 153 -13.40 -4.85 0.04
CA GLN A 153 -14.30 -4.44 1.10
C GLN A 153 -15.65 -5.18 1.05
N ALA A 154 -16.17 -5.48 -0.15
CA ALA A 154 -17.37 -6.28 -0.30
C ALA A 154 -17.15 -7.73 0.19
N GLU A 155 -16.03 -8.36 -0.19
CA GLU A 155 -15.63 -9.68 0.33
C GLU A 155 -15.53 -9.69 1.85
N TYR A 156 -14.88 -8.66 2.42
CA TYR A 156 -14.70 -8.54 3.86
C TYR A 156 -16.04 -8.36 4.59
N ALA A 157 -16.94 -7.53 4.05
CA ALA A 157 -18.28 -7.34 4.59
C ALA A 157 -19.11 -8.63 4.53
N ALA A 158 -19.07 -9.36 3.41
CA ALA A 158 -19.79 -10.62 3.25
C ALA A 158 -19.29 -11.71 4.22
N SER A 159 -17.97 -11.87 4.33
CA SER A 159 -17.34 -12.80 5.28
C SER A 159 -17.73 -12.46 6.73
N MET A 160 -17.76 -11.17 7.08
CA MET A 160 -18.15 -10.72 8.41
C MET A 160 -19.64 -10.94 8.70
N MET A 161 -20.52 -10.75 7.73
CA MET A 161 -21.96 -11.03 7.90
C MET A 161 -22.19 -12.53 8.13
N GLN A 162 -21.47 -13.40 7.42
CA GLN A 162 -21.47 -14.84 7.70
C GLN A 162 -20.98 -15.15 9.13
N TYR A 163 -19.85 -14.57 9.55
CA TYR A 163 -19.29 -14.78 10.90
C TYR A 163 -20.23 -14.32 12.01
N LEU A 164 -20.87 -13.15 11.86
CA LEU A 164 -21.83 -12.61 12.83
C LEU A 164 -23.15 -13.41 12.86
N SER A 165 -23.54 -14.01 11.74
CA SER A 165 -24.72 -14.89 11.68
C SER A 165 -24.48 -16.26 12.33
N GLY A 166 -23.21 -16.68 12.48
CA GLY A 166 -22.84 -18.01 12.95
C GLY A 166 -22.47 -18.15 14.44
N SER A 167 -22.33 -17.06 15.23
CA SER A 167 -21.99 -17.20 16.66
C SER A 167 -22.54 -16.09 17.57
N PRO A 168 -23.37 -16.41 18.57
CA PRO A 168 -23.87 -15.44 19.56
C PRO A 168 -22.77 -14.78 20.42
N ARG A 169 -21.58 -15.41 20.53
CA ARG A 169 -20.47 -15.00 21.40
C ARG A 169 -19.47 -14.02 20.77
N ALA A 170 -19.59 -13.71 19.48
CA ALA A 170 -18.66 -12.81 18.76
C ALA A 170 -18.86 -11.30 19.05
N ARG A 171 -19.78 -10.92 19.95
CA ARG A 171 -20.13 -9.51 20.27
C ARG A 171 -19.11 -8.84 21.20
N GLY A 172 -17.85 -8.72 20.78
CA GLY A 172 -16.83 -7.90 21.45
C GLY A 172 -16.69 -6.49 20.84
N LYS A 173 -15.90 -5.60 21.47
CA LYS A 173 -15.63 -4.21 21.01
C LYS A 173 -15.15 -4.09 19.56
N ARG A 174 -14.40 -5.08 19.04
CA ARG A 174 -14.03 -5.14 17.61
C ARG A 174 -15.27 -5.09 16.71
N SER A 175 -16.34 -5.83 17.04
CA SER A 175 -17.59 -5.88 16.23
C SER A 175 -18.32 -4.54 16.04
N GLY A 176 -18.03 -3.52 16.86
CA GLY A 176 -18.63 -2.18 16.74
C GLY A 176 -18.02 -1.34 15.62
N LEU A 177 -16.69 -1.25 15.59
CA LEU A 177 -15.94 -0.53 14.56
C LEU A 177 -16.22 -1.14 13.17
N TRP A 178 -16.27 -2.47 13.08
CA TRP A 178 -16.51 -3.19 11.83
C TRP A 178 -17.94 -3.06 11.30
N ARG A 179 -18.95 -3.02 12.19
CA ARG A 179 -20.34 -2.71 11.78
C ARG A 179 -20.50 -1.26 11.33
N SER A 180 -19.70 -0.35 11.86
CA SER A 180 -19.62 1.02 11.35
C SER A 180 -19.03 1.03 9.94
N LYS A 181 -17.88 0.36 9.73
CA LYS A 181 -17.21 0.22 8.42
C LYS A 181 -18.16 -0.31 7.34
N ALA A 182 -18.85 -1.43 7.58
CA ALA A 182 -19.77 -2.03 6.62
C ALA A 182 -20.98 -1.13 6.28
N ARG A 183 -21.56 -0.43 7.28
CA ARG A 183 -22.70 0.48 7.05
C ARG A 183 -22.31 1.74 6.30
N CYS A 184 -21.16 2.33 6.60
CA CYS A 184 -20.63 3.49 5.86
C CYS A 184 -20.41 3.14 4.38
N TRP A 185 -19.83 1.97 4.10
CA TRP A 185 -19.57 1.53 2.73
C TRP A 185 -20.85 1.25 1.93
N ASP A 186 -21.82 0.57 2.55
CA ASP A 186 -23.10 0.28 1.89
C ASP A 186 -23.89 1.57 1.60
N HIS A 187 -23.77 2.58 2.45
CA HIS A 187 -24.34 3.92 2.20
C HIS A 187 -23.69 4.61 0.98
N LEU A 188 -22.36 4.59 0.87
CA LEU A 188 -21.60 5.13 -0.27
C LEU A 188 -21.99 4.47 -1.60
N MET A 189 -22.06 3.15 -1.62
CA MET A 189 -22.38 2.40 -2.84
C MET A 189 -23.81 2.70 -3.33
N ARG A 190 -24.74 2.98 -2.41
CA ARG A 190 -26.11 3.43 -2.76
C ARG A 190 -26.15 4.86 -3.27
N GLN A 191 -25.36 5.78 -2.69
CA GLN A 191 -25.27 7.15 -3.20
C GLN A 191 -24.70 7.18 -4.62
N ARG A 192 -23.70 6.34 -4.92
CA ARG A 192 -23.14 6.21 -6.28
C ARG A 192 -24.13 5.69 -7.32
N LYS A 193 -25.03 4.78 -6.96
CA LYS A 193 -26.07 4.26 -7.87
C LYS A 193 -27.20 5.26 -8.15
N SER A 194 -27.28 6.34 -7.37
CA SER A 194 -28.35 7.35 -7.45
C SER A 194 -27.92 8.62 -8.19
N LYS A 195 -26.66 8.68 -8.67
CA LYS A 195 -26.14 9.70 -9.59
C LYS A 195 -25.90 9.06 -10.94
#